data_AF-A0A1H2HL03-F1
#
_entry.id   AF-A0A1H2HL03-F1
#
_cell.length_a   1.000
_cell.length_b   1.000
_cell.length_c   1.000
_cell.angle_alpha   90.00
_cell.angle_beta   90.00
_cell.angle_gamma   90.00
#
_symmetry.space_group_name_H-M   'P 1'
#
loop_
_entity.id
_entity.type
_entity.pdbx_description
1 polymer ?
#
loop_
_entity_poly.entity_id
_entity_poly.type
_entity_poly.pdbx_seq_one_letter_code
_entity_poly.pdbx_strand_id
1 'polypeptide(L)' 'MNQSIYIPDVTVAKQFGVSRATIWRWVQNGAFPKPVKLSPGCSRWKIEDVQKWADSRGGV' A
#
# COMPACT_ATOMS: atom_id res chain seq x y z
N MET A 1 -19.15 -6.39 -6.55
CA MET A 1 -19.36 -5.53 -5.36
C MET A 1 -17.99 -5.16 -4.84
N ASN A 2 -17.43 -4.03 -5.29
CA ASN A 2 -16.04 -3.69 -4.99
C ASN A 2 -16.05 -2.44 -4.11
N GLN A 3 -16.05 -2.64 -2.80
CA GLN A 3 -15.84 -1.55 -1.86
C GLN A 3 -14.36 -1.17 -1.93
N SER A 4 -14.04 0.05 -2.38
CA SER A 4 -12.67 0.57 -2.30
C SER A 4 -12.32 0.82 -0.83
N ILE A 5 -11.79 -0.21 -0.17
CA ILE A 5 -11.29 -0.12 1.19
C ILE A 5 -9.90 0.54 1.13
N TYR A 6 -9.77 1.65 1.87
CA TYR A 6 -8.51 2.36 2.03
C TYR A 6 -7.85 1.93 3.34
N ILE A 7 -6.59 1.49 3.26
CA ILE A 7 -5.83 1.01 4.41
C ILE A 7 -4.68 1.95 4.79
N PRO A 8 -4.37 2.10 6.10
CA PRO A 8 -3.19 2.81 6.60
C PRO A 8 -1.86 2.21 6.13
N ASP A 9 -0.80 3.02 6.18
CA ASP A 9 0.59 2.55 6.11
C ASP A 9 0.91 1.47 7.16
N VAL A 10 0.36 1.58 8.37
CA VAL A 10 0.52 0.59 9.44
C VAL A 10 -0.02 -0.78 9.01
N THR A 11 -1.21 -0.82 8.42
CA THR A 11 -1.85 -2.06 7.97
C THR A 11 -1.09 -2.66 6.79
N VAL A 12 -0.70 -1.84 5.83
CA VAL A 12 0.14 -2.26 4.69
C VAL A 12 1.45 -2.86 5.19
N ALA A 13 2.15 -2.17 6.09
CA ALA A 13 3.41 -2.62 6.67
C ALA A 13 3.25 -3.97 7.39
N LYS A 14 2.15 -4.14 8.14
CA LYS A 14 1.81 -5.40 8.82
C LYS A 14 1.53 -6.55 7.84
N GLN A 15 0.84 -6.30 6.73
CA GLN A 15 0.57 -7.32 5.71
C GLN A 15 1.86 -7.90 5.11
N PHE A 16 2.88 -7.06 4.92
CA PHE A 16 4.16 -7.49 4.35
C PHE A 16 5.22 -7.84 5.41
N GLY A 17 4.90 -7.73 6.70
CA GLY A 17 5.85 -8.00 7.79
C GLY A 17 7.05 -7.04 7.82
N VAL A 18 6.89 -5.81 7.31
CA VAL A 18 7.97 -4.81 7.21
C VAL A 18 7.66 -3.57 8.04
N SER A 19 8.65 -2.67 8.16
CA SER A 19 8.45 -1.36 8.78
C SER A 19 7.67 -0.41 7.86
N ARG A 20 6.98 0.59 8.44
CA ARG A 20 6.32 1.66 7.67
C ARG A 20 7.29 2.41 6.76
N ALA A 21 8.52 2.65 7.22
CA ALA A 21 9.56 3.29 6.43
C ALA A 21 9.94 2.48 5.19
N THR A 22 9.92 1.14 5.29
CA THR A 22 10.18 0.26 4.14
C THR A 22 9.13 0.43 3.04
N ILE A 23 7.85 0.52 3.41
CA ILE A 23 6.76 0.78 2.45
C ILE A 23 6.98 2.13 1.74
N TRP A 24 7.25 3.19 2.49
CA TRP A 24 7.54 4.51 1.93
C TRP A 24 8.77 4.51 1.01
N ARG A 25 9.82 3.78 1.37
CA ARG A 25 11.00 3.59 0.51
C ARG A 25 10.64 2.88 -0.79
N TRP A 26 9.78 1.86 -0.76
CA TRP A 26 9.32 1.22 -1.98
C TRP A 26 8.50 2.17 -2.86
N VAL A 27 7.65 3.01 -2.27
CA VAL A 27 6.92 4.06 -3.01
C VAL A 27 7.88 5.05 -3.65
N GLN A 28 8.90 5.52 -2.92
CA GLN A 28 9.93 6.43 -3.44
C GLN A 28 10.72 5.80 -4.60
N ASN A 29 11.02 4.50 -4.51
CA ASN A 29 11.71 3.76 -5.56
C ASN A 29 10.80 3.38 -6.74
N GLY A 30 9.53 3.81 -6.75
CA GLY A 30 8.56 3.44 -7.79
C GLY A 30 8.16 1.96 -7.77
N ALA A 31 8.54 1.26 -6.71
CA ALA A 31 8.41 -0.18 -6.58
C ALA A 31 7.11 -0.59 -5.87
N PHE A 32 6.29 0.32 -5.34
CA PHE A 32 5.01 0.06 -4.66
C PHE A 32 3.96 1.08 -5.11
N PRO A 33 2.64 0.76 -5.12
CA PRO A 33 1.59 1.70 -5.50
C PRO A 33 1.64 3.01 -4.70
N LYS A 34 1.38 4.12 -5.39
CA LYS A 34 1.34 5.45 -4.78
C LYS A 34 0.15 5.54 -3.83
N PRO A 35 0.30 6.15 -2.64
CA PRO A 35 -0.83 6.39 -1.76
C PRO A 35 -1.77 7.43 -2.36
N VAL A 36 -3.04 7.30 -2.01
CA VAL A 36 -4.10 8.29 -2.23
C VAL A 36 -4.13 9.23 -1.02
N LYS A 37 -4.06 10.54 -1.28
CA LYS A 37 -4.25 11.57 -0.26
C LYS A 37 -5.75 11.82 -0.08
N LEU A 38 -6.29 11.48 1.09
CA LEU A 38 -7.70 11.75 1.42
C LEU A 38 -7.90 13.12 2.08
N SER A 39 -6.86 13.61 2.76
CA SER A 39 -6.84 14.88 3.50
C SER A 39 -5.37 15.30 3.71
N PRO A 40 -5.06 16.59 4.01
CA PRO A 40 -3.70 17.00 4.37
C PRO A 40 -3.12 16.09 5.47
N GLY A 41 -1.97 15.47 5.20
CA GLY A 41 -1.31 14.54 6.14
C GLY A 41 -1.89 13.11 6.19
N CYS A 42 -3.05 12.84 5.57
CA CYS A 42 -3.67 11.50 5.59
C CYS A 42 -3.49 10.80 4.23
N SER A 43 -2.44 9.99 4.15
CA SER A 43 -2.14 9.14 2.99
C SER A 43 -2.62 7.72 3.26
N ARG A 44 -3.38 7.14 2.34
CA ARG A 44 -3.91 5.77 2.42
C ARG A 44 -3.65 5.00 1.14
N TRP A 45 -3.62 3.68 1.21
CA TRP A 45 -3.53 2.82 0.03
C TRP A 45 -4.85 2.16 -0.25
N LYS A 46 -5.22 2.04 -1.53
CA LYS A 46 -6.34 1.20 -1.92
C LYS A 46 -5.91 -0.26 -1.77
N ILE A 47 -6.73 -1.05 -1.07
CA ILE A 47 -6.43 -2.47 -0.86
C ILE A 47 -6.28 -3.21 -2.19
N GLU A 48 -7.06 -2.84 -3.20
CA GLU A 48 -6.99 -3.44 -4.54
C GLU A 48 -5.63 -3.21 -5.22
N ASP A 49 -5.03 -2.03 -5.07
CA ASP A 49 -3.74 -1.71 -5.69
C ASP A 49 -2.61 -2.45 -4.99
N VAL A 50 -2.72 -2.57 -3.66
CA VAL A 50 -1.77 -3.34 -2.85
C VAL A 50 -1.84 -4.83 -3.20
N GLN A 51 -3.05 -5.37 -3.35
CA GLN A 51 -3.25 -6.77 -3.74
C GLN A 51 -2.75 -7.03 -5.16
N LYS A 52 -3.16 -6.20 -6.15
CA LYS A 52 -2.67 -6.29 -7.53
C LYS A 52 -1.14 -6.23 -7.61
N TRP A 53 -0.53 -5.37 -6.79
CA TRP A 53 0.92 -5.27 -6.70
C TRP A 53 1.56 -6.54 -6.13
N ALA A 54 0.97 -7.12 -5.08
CA ALA A 54 1.46 -8.36 -4.47
C ALA A 54 1.33 -9.53 -5.47
N ASP A 55 0.18 -9.64 -6.14
CA ASP A 55 -0.09 -10.66 -7.15
C ASP A 55 0.86 -10.51 -8.34
N SER A 56 1.14 -9.28 -8.78
CA SER A 56 2.06 -8.98 -9.89
C SER A 56 3.52 -9.34 -9.59
N ARG A 57 3.92 -9.45 -8.33
CA ARG A 57 5.29 -9.83 -7.95
C ARG A 57 5.51 -11.35 -7.86
N GLY A 58 4.48 -12.13 -8.19
CA GLY A 58 4.52 -13.59 -8.09
C GLY A 58 4.01 -14.02 -6.73
N GLY A 59 2.84 -14.66 -6.74
CA GLY A 59 2.20 -15.24 -5.56
C GLY A 59 3.21 -16.01 -4.71
N VAL A 60 3.19 -15.71 -3.41
CA VAL A 60 3.75 -16.58 -2.38
C VAL A 60 3.00 -17.91 -2.34
#